data_AF-A0A7X8R7B5-F1
#
_entry.id   AF-A0A7X8R7B5-F1
#
_cell.length_a   1.000
_cell.length_b   1.000
_cell.length_c   1.000
_cell.angle_alpha   90.00
_cell.angle_beta   90.00
_cell.angle_gamma   90.00
#
_symmetry.space_group_name_H-M   'P 1'
#
loop_
_entity.id
_entity.type
_entity.pdbx_description
1 polymer ?
#
loop_
_entity_poly.entity_id
_entity_poly.type
_entity_poly.pdbx_seq_one_letter_code
_entity_poly.pdbx_strand_id
1 'polypeptide(L)'
;MRIIPAIDMMSGRCVRLKQGLRSSKKEYESQPLRAALRWQSAGASWLHVVNLDGAFGQADANAHALAQLLTGVNIPVQLGGGIRSLEDAARWLDLGVSRVILGTLAVADPVRVEQAVKRFGADRVAVGADAKDNRIAIQGWVEETDKQL
;
A
#
# COMPACT_ATOMS: atom_id res chain seq x y z
N MET A 1 5.20 10.58 -18.80
CA MET A 1 4.29 9.59 -18.18
C MET A 1 5.13 8.59 -17.39
N ARG A 2 4.74 8.22 -16.16
CA ARG A 2 5.42 7.17 -15.35
C ARG A 2 4.49 5.97 -15.22
N ILE A 3 4.99 4.77 -15.48
CA ILE A 3 4.27 3.51 -15.29
C ILE A 3 4.74 2.90 -13.97
N ILE A 4 3.80 2.61 -13.06
CA ILE A 4 4.09 2.02 -11.74
C ILE A 4 3.29 0.72 -11.63
N PRO A 5 3.93 -0.45 -11.80
CA PRO A 5 3.25 -1.72 -11.60
C PRO A 5 2.80 -1.90 -10.15
N ALA A 6 1.63 -2.53 -9.98
CA ALA A 6 1.02 -2.79 -8.69
C ALA A 6 1.13 -4.27 -8.29
N ILE A 7 1.36 -4.53 -7.01
CA ILE A 7 1.29 -5.85 -6.38
C ILE A 7 0.41 -5.75 -5.15
N ASP A 8 -0.72 -6.45 -5.16
CA ASP A 8 -1.53 -6.62 -3.96
C ASP A 8 -1.11 -7.89 -3.23
N MET A 9 -0.88 -7.79 -1.93
CA MET A 9 -0.40 -8.87 -1.08
C MET A 9 -1.45 -9.28 -0.07
N MET A 10 -1.74 -10.58 -0.01
CA MET A 10 -2.57 -11.20 1.02
C MET A 10 -2.01 -12.57 1.39
N SER A 11 -1.86 -12.83 2.69
CA SER A 11 -1.32 -14.07 3.27
C SER A 11 0.03 -14.48 2.65
N GLY A 12 0.91 -13.50 2.44
CA GLY A 12 2.24 -13.69 1.85
C GLY A 12 2.26 -13.90 0.34
N ARG A 13 1.15 -13.71 -0.37
CA ARG A 13 1.01 -14.04 -1.81
C ARG A 13 0.50 -12.87 -2.62
N CYS A 14 0.80 -12.86 -3.93
CA CYS A 14 0.22 -11.90 -4.87
C CYS A 14 -1.22 -12.29 -5.23
N VAL A 15 -2.16 -11.40 -4.98
CA VAL A 15 -3.57 -11.62 -5.24
C VAL A 15 -4.17 -10.49 -6.04
N ARG A 16 -5.43 -10.65 -6.45
CA ARG A 16 -6.30 -9.56 -6.92
C ARG A 16 -7.67 -9.75 -6.28
N LEU A 17 -8.24 -8.65 -5.78
CA LEU A 17 -9.64 -8.59 -5.37
C LEU A 17 -10.43 -7.85 -6.44
N LYS A 18 -11.55 -8.41 -6.91
CA LYS A 18 -12.50 -7.69 -7.75
C LYS A 18 -13.23 -6.67 -6.87
N GLN A 19 -13.02 -5.38 -7.13
CA GLN A 19 -13.66 -4.27 -6.39
C GLN A 19 -13.43 -4.37 -4.87
N GLY A 20 -12.24 -4.79 -4.43
CA GLY A 20 -11.92 -4.93 -3.01
C GLY A 20 -12.59 -6.12 -2.29
N LEU A 21 -13.43 -6.90 -2.96
CA LEU A 21 -14.16 -8.01 -2.33
C LEU A 21 -13.23 -9.18 -1.99
N ARG A 22 -13.03 -9.46 -0.70
CA ARG A 22 -12.18 -10.55 -0.22
C ARG A 22 -12.60 -11.93 -0.74
N SER A 23 -13.91 -12.18 -0.89
CA SER A 23 -14.46 -13.41 -1.45
C SER A 23 -14.08 -13.66 -2.92
N SER A 24 -13.69 -12.60 -3.64
CA SER A 24 -13.29 -12.67 -5.04
C SER A 24 -11.78 -12.88 -5.26
N LYS A 25 -11.04 -13.20 -4.18
CA LYS A 25 -9.59 -13.37 -4.19
C LYS A 25 -9.17 -14.35 -5.29
N LYS A 26 -8.36 -13.87 -6.22
CA LYS A 26 -7.62 -14.70 -7.17
C LYS A 26 -6.13 -14.58 -6.89
N GLU A 27 -5.45 -15.71 -6.74
CA GLU A 27 -3.99 -15.77 -6.59
C GLU A 27 -3.30 -15.78 -7.97
N TYR A 28 -2.17 -15.10 -8.07
CA TYR A 28 -1.37 -15.03 -9.31
C TYR A 28 0.07 -15.52 -9.13
N GLU A 29 0.67 -15.26 -7.97
CA GLU A 29 2.05 -15.63 -7.67
C GLU A 29 2.16 -15.91 -6.17
N SER A 30 2.83 -17.00 -5.82
CA SER A 30 2.99 -17.42 -4.42
C SER A 30 4.10 -16.65 -3.69
N GLN A 31 5.01 -16.01 -4.43
CA GLN A 31 6.13 -15.24 -3.89
C GLN A 31 6.16 -13.80 -4.43
N PRO A 32 5.80 -12.79 -3.61
CA PRO A 32 5.79 -11.39 -4.00
C PRO A 32 7.10 -10.87 -4.58
N LEU A 33 8.24 -11.31 -4.04
CA LEU A 33 9.56 -10.96 -4.58
C LEU A 33 9.73 -11.39 -6.05
N ARG A 34 9.21 -12.55 -6.45
CA ARG A 34 9.30 -12.99 -7.86
C ARG A 34 8.52 -12.08 -8.79
N ALA A 35 7.33 -11.64 -8.37
CA ALA A 35 6.55 -10.66 -9.14
C ALA A 35 7.25 -9.30 -9.22
N ALA A 36 7.83 -8.85 -8.11
CA ALA A 36 8.57 -7.59 -8.03
C ALA A 36 9.80 -7.59 -8.93
N LEU A 37 10.60 -8.67 -8.92
CA LEU A 37 11.75 -8.85 -9.80
C LEU A 37 11.35 -8.89 -11.27
N ARG A 38 10.24 -9.55 -11.64
CA ARG A 38 9.74 -9.53 -13.02
C ARG A 38 9.44 -8.10 -13.49
N TRP A 39 8.79 -7.29 -12.65
CA TRP A 39 8.51 -5.90 -12.99
C TRP A 39 9.79 -5.07 -13.11
N GLN A 40 10.74 -5.25 -12.20
CA GLN A 40 12.05 -4.60 -12.29
C GLN A 40 12.77 -4.97 -13.59
N SER A 41 12.84 -6.27 -13.94
CA SER A 41 13.45 -6.74 -15.19
C SER A 41 12.74 -6.22 -16.44
N ALA A 42 11.45 -5.90 -16.34
CA ALA A 42 10.68 -5.26 -17.41
C ALA A 42 10.87 -3.73 -17.50
N GLY A 43 11.77 -3.15 -16.69
CA GLY A 43 12.10 -1.72 -16.72
C GLY A 43 11.23 -0.85 -15.81
N ALA A 44 10.53 -1.43 -14.83
CA ALA A 44 9.79 -0.64 -13.85
C ALA A 44 10.74 0.24 -13.04
N SER A 45 10.42 1.53 -12.93
CA SER A 45 11.20 2.50 -12.15
C SER A 45 10.75 2.63 -10.70
N TRP A 46 9.56 2.11 -10.38
CA TRP A 46 8.91 2.13 -9.08
C TRP A 46 8.00 0.90 -8.95
N LEU A 47 7.76 0.44 -7.73
CA LEU A 47 6.70 -0.54 -7.43
C LEU A 47 5.67 0.05 -6.49
N HIS A 48 4.40 -0.18 -6.78
CA HIS A 48 3.29 0.05 -5.86
C HIS A 48 2.90 -1.26 -5.21
N VAL A 49 2.94 -1.33 -3.89
CA VAL A 49 2.60 -2.53 -3.13
C VAL A 49 1.47 -2.21 -2.15
N VAL A 50 0.46 -3.07 -2.11
CA VAL A 50 -0.66 -2.95 -1.17
C VAL A 50 -0.67 -4.15 -0.23
N ASN A 51 -0.48 -3.90 1.07
CA ASN A 51 -0.66 -4.89 2.12
C ASN A 51 -2.16 -5.02 2.46
N LEU A 52 -2.87 -5.91 1.78
CA LEU A 52 -4.32 -6.08 1.96
C LEU A 52 -4.64 -6.60 3.36
N ASP A 53 -3.84 -7.51 3.93
CA ASP A 53 -4.07 -7.93 5.32
C ASP A 53 -3.96 -6.75 6.29
N GLY A 54 -2.97 -5.87 6.09
CA GLY A 54 -2.87 -4.61 6.82
C GLY A 54 -4.09 -3.71 6.66
N ALA A 55 -4.59 -3.56 5.43
CA ALA A 55 -5.82 -2.83 5.16
C ALA A 55 -7.01 -3.38 5.98
N PHE A 56 -7.07 -4.69 6.17
CA PHE A 56 -8.08 -5.37 6.99
C PHE A 56 -7.71 -5.56 8.47
N GLY A 57 -6.62 -4.94 8.96
CA GLY A 57 -6.27 -4.90 10.38
C GLY A 57 -5.15 -5.84 10.83
N GLN A 58 -4.54 -6.59 9.92
CA GLN A 58 -3.49 -7.57 10.19
C GLN A 58 -2.17 -7.16 9.50
N ALA A 59 -1.62 -6.00 9.86
CA ALA A 59 -0.45 -5.42 9.18
C ALA A 59 0.77 -6.34 9.15
N ASP A 60 0.97 -7.13 10.20
CA ASP A 60 2.15 -7.99 10.33
C ASP A 60 2.04 -9.31 9.56
N ALA A 61 0.85 -9.68 9.05
CA ALA A 61 0.65 -10.92 8.31
C ALA A 61 1.51 -11.02 7.03
N ASN A 62 1.89 -9.87 6.46
CA ASN A 62 2.77 -9.79 5.28
C ASN A 62 4.19 -9.30 5.59
N ALA A 63 4.55 -9.08 6.86
CA ALA A 63 5.82 -8.43 7.23
C ALA A 63 7.05 -9.17 6.68
N HIS A 64 7.07 -10.51 6.78
CA HIS A 64 8.18 -11.32 6.26
C HIS A 64 8.31 -11.22 4.74
N ALA A 65 7.20 -11.37 4.01
CA ALA A 65 7.20 -11.30 2.55
C ALA A 65 7.55 -9.88 2.04
N LEU A 66 7.11 -8.83 2.75
CA LEU A 66 7.49 -7.45 2.47
C LEU A 66 8.98 -7.21 2.70
N ALA A 67 9.55 -7.69 3.82
CA ALA A 67 10.98 -7.56 4.09
C ALA A 67 11.84 -8.24 3.01
N GLN A 68 11.44 -9.42 2.54
CA GLN A 68 12.10 -10.10 1.42
C GLN A 68 11.98 -9.31 0.11
N LEU A 69 10.80 -8.75 -0.17
CA LEU A 69 10.58 -7.92 -1.36
C LEU A 69 11.47 -6.68 -1.32
N LEU A 70 11.48 -5.95 -0.21
CA LEU A 70 12.23 -4.69 -0.03
C LEU A 70 13.74 -4.88 -0.14
N THR A 71 14.27 -6.00 0.37
CA THR A 71 15.71 -6.31 0.28
C THR A 71 16.11 -6.91 -1.07
N GLY A 72 15.17 -7.49 -1.82
CA GLY A 72 15.45 -8.17 -3.08
C GLY A 72 15.34 -7.31 -4.34
N VAL A 73 14.71 -6.13 -4.26
CA VAL A 73 14.60 -5.18 -5.39
C VAL A 73 15.52 -3.98 -5.23
N ASN A 74 15.97 -3.44 -6.36
CA ASN A 74 16.84 -2.26 -6.44
C ASN A 74 16.07 -1.00 -6.85
N ILE A 75 14.74 -1.09 -6.97
CA ILE A 75 13.87 0.02 -7.35
C ILE A 75 13.01 0.46 -6.16
N PRO A 76 12.67 1.75 -6.05
CA PRO A 76 11.90 2.28 -4.94
C PRO A 76 10.51 1.65 -4.87
N VAL A 77 10.08 1.38 -3.63
CA VAL A 77 8.78 0.78 -3.32
C VAL A 77 7.93 1.79 -2.58
N GLN A 78 6.69 1.98 -3.04
CA GLN A 78 5.65 2.64 -2.26
C GLN A 78 4.69 1.61 -1.67
N LEU A 79 4.37 1.76 -0.38
CA LEU A 79 3.55 0.81 0.36
C LEU A 79 2.26 1.46 0.88
N GLY A 80 1.12 0.86 0.55
CA GLY A 80 -0.17 1.15 1.16
C GLY A 80 -0.72 -0.06 1.92
N GLY A 81 -1.79 0.16 2.69
CA GLY A 81 -2.50 -0.90 3.41
C GLY A 81 -2.07 -1.05 4.88
N GLY A 82 -2.92 -0.56 5.78
CA GLY A 82 -2.75 -0.77 7.22
C GLY A 82 -1.86 0.22 7.97
N ILE A 83 -1.49 1.35 7.35
CA ILE A 83 -0.75 2.43 8.01
C ILE A 83 -1.76 3.35 8.71
N ARG A 84 -1.86 3.24 10.04
CA ARG A 84 -2.89 3.93 10.85
C ARG A 84 -2.32 5.02 11.76
N SER A 85 -1.00 5.06 11.93
CA SER A 85 -0.33 6.06 12.75
C SER A 85 1.00 6.53 12.14
N LEU A 86 1.60 7.55 12.75
CA LEU A 86 2.94 8.02 12.38
C LEU A 86 4.02 6.99 12.71
N GLU A 87 3.80 6.19 13.75
CA GLU A 87 4.68 5.09 14.16
C GLU A 87 4.65 3.95 13.13
N ASP A 88 3.46 3.60 12.63
CA ASP A 88 3.33 2.66 11.51
C ASP A 88 4.09 3.14 10.28
N ALA A 89 3.90 4.42 9.93
CA ALA A 89 4.60 5.04 8.80
C ALA A 89 6.12 4.99 8.99
N ALA A 90 6.61 5.42 10.15
CA ALA A 90 8.03 5.38 10.49
C ALA A 90 8.59 3.96 10.38
N ARG A 91 7.91 2.96 10.95
CA ARG A 91 8.33 1.55 10.89
C ARG A 91 8.56 1.08 9.45
N TRP A 92 7.61 1.34 8.54
CA TRP A 92 7.76 0.90 7.15
C TRP A 92 8.86 1.67 6.42
N LEU A 93 8.95 2.98 6.66
CA LEU A 93 9.99 3.84 6.12
C LEU A 93 11.40 3.40 6.57
N ASP A 94 11.55 2.97 7.83
CA ASP A 94 12.80 2.47 8.41
C ASP A 94 13.18 1.08 7.86
N LEU A 95 12.17 0.26 7.49
CA LEU A 95 12.36 -1.03 6.82
C LEU A 95 12.74 -0.92 5.33
N GLY A 96 12.87 0.30 4.80
CA GLY A 96 13.32 0.54 3.42
C GLY A 96 12.20 0.89 2.44
N VAL A 97 10.95 1.05 2.89
CA VAL A 97 9.89 1.62 2.05
C VAL A 97 10.29 3.06 1.69
N SER A 98 10.28 3.37 0.39
CA SER A 98 10.65 4.71 -0.09
C SER A 98 9.53 5.72 0.18
N ARG A 99 8.27 5.28 0.11
CA ARG A 99 7.09 6.12 0.34
C ARG A 99 5.91 5.35 0.91
N VAL A 100 5.28 5.89 1.94
CA VAL A 100 4.05 5.35 2.53
C VAL A 100 2.82 5.98 1.91
N ILE A 101 1.73 5.20 1.78
CA ILE A 101 0.45 5.66 1.24
C ILE A 101 -0.60 5.65 2.35
N LEU A 102 -1.08 6.83 2.68
CA LEU A 102 -2.08 7.06 3.72
C LEU A 102 -3.47 7.13 3.08
N GLY A 103 -4.27 6.08 3.26
CA GLY A 103 -5.67 6.02 2.79
C GLY A 103 -6.64 6.47 3.87
N THR A 104 -7.17 5.51 4.65
CA THR A 104 -8.09 5.76 5.77
C THR A 104 -7.63 6.88 6.71
N LEU A 105 -6.32 6.94 7.03
CA LEU A 105 -5.78 7.96 7.92
C LEU A 105 -5.98 9.38 7.37
N ALA A 106 -5.87 9.58 6.06
CA ALA A 106 -6.06 10.88 5.43
C ALA A 106 -7.50 11.39 5.51
N VAL A 107 -8.46 10.47 5.55
CA VAL A 107 -9.88 10.80 5.67
C VAL A 107 -10.26 11.04 7.13
N ALA A 108 -9.77 10.18 8.03
CA ALA A 108 -10.11 10.20 9.45
C ALA A 108 -9.39 11.32 10.21
N ASP A 109 -8.13 11.62 9.88
CA ASP A 109 -7.32 12.64 10.56
C ASP A 109 -6.34 13.31 9.58
N PRO A 110 -6.80 14.33 8.82
CA PRO A 110 -5.95 15.08 7.89
C PRO A 110 -4.76 15.78 8.57
N VAL A 111 -4.89 16.17 9.84
CA VAL A 111 -3.82 16.82 10.61
C VAL A 111 -2.63 15.87 10.77
N ARG A 112 -2.89 14.57 10.97
CA ARG A 112 -1.81 13.57 10.98
C ARG A 112 -1.11 13.42 9.64
N VAL A 113 -1.79 13.65 8.51
CA VAL A 113 -1.12 13.66 7.20
C VAL A 113 -0.14 14.83 7.11
N GLU A 114 -0.54 16.02 7.55
CA GLU A 114 0.36 17.17 7.60
C GLU A 114 1.57 16.91 8.50
N GLN A 115 1.35 16.29 9.66
CA GLN A 115 2.42 15.88 10.56
C GLN A 115 3.35 14.84 9.91
N ALA A 116 2.81 13.86 9.19
CA ALA A 116 3.61 12.88 8.45
C ALA A 116 4.48 13.56 7.39
N VAL A 117 3.92 14.49 6.62
CA VAL A 117 4.68 15.26 5.61
C VAL A 117 5.77 16.10 6.28
N LYS A 118 5.48 16.79 7.38
CA LYS A 118 6.47 17.57 8.14
C LYS A 118 7.59 16.69 8.70
N ARG A 119 7.26 15.49 9.17
CA ARG A 119 8.21 14.56 9.82
C ARG A 119 9.06 13.79 8.82
N PHE A 120 8.47 13.31 7.73
CA PHE A 120 9.13 12.38 6.80
C PHE A 120 9.50 13.01 5.46
N GLY A 121 8.98 14.20 5.15
CA GLY A 121 9.15 14.86 3.86
C GLY A 121 8.07 14.48 2.85
N ALA A 122 7.72 15.43 1.98
CA ALA A 122 6.65 15.30 0.99
C ALA A 122 6.89 14.15 0.00
N ASP A 123 8.14 13.86 -0.35
CA ASP A 123 8.47 12.77 -1.30
C ASP A 123 8.23 11.36 -0.72
N ARG A 124 8.13 11.24 0.61
CA ARG A 124 7.97 9.97 1.32
C ARG A 124 6.53 9.67 1.74
N VAL A 125 5.60 10.59 1.48
CA VAL A 125 4.19 10.46 1.88
C VAL A 125 3.30 10.69 0.67
N ALA A 126 2.42 9.74 0.37
CA ALA A 126 1.32 9.90 -0.58
C ALA A 126 -0.03 9.67 0.12
N VAL A 127 -1.09 10.24 -0.44
CA VAL A 127 -2.47 9.98 -0.02
C VAL A 127 -3.14 9.08 -1.04
N GLY A 128 -3.76 8.00 -0.56
CA GLY A 128 -4.62 7.16 -1.38
C GLY A 128 -6.07 7.63 -1.24
N ALA A 129 -6.72 7.95 -2.36
CA ALA A 129 -8.12 8.35 -2.40
C ALA A 129 -8.88 7.37 -3.29
N ASP A 130 -9.47 6.35 -2.65
CA ASP A 130 -10.37 5.42 -3.33
C ASP A 130 -11.78 6.01 -3.32
N ALA A 131 -12.49 5.92 -4.43
CA ALA A 131 -13.83 6.48 -4.55
C ALA A 131 -14.80 5.53 -5.24
N LYS A 132 -16.06 5.59 -4.79
CA LYS A 132 -17.20 4.90 -5.38
C LYS A 132 -18.38 5.86 -5.41
N ASP A 133 -19.02 6.00 -6.56
CA ASP A 133 -20.16 6.91 -6.76
C ASP A 133 -19.88 8.35 -6.26
N ASN A 134 -18.69 8.88 -6.58
CA ASN A 134 -18.15 10.17 -6.12
C ASN A 134 -17.99 10.34 -4.61
N ARG A 135 -18.06 9.26 -3.81
CA ARG A 135 -17.78 9.27 -2.37
C ARG A 135 -16.48 8.55 -2.05
N ILE A 136 -15.73 9.08 -1.10
CA ILE A 136 -14.48 8.46 -0.63
C ILE A 136 -14.81 7.17 0.11
N ALA A 137 -14.12 6.08 -0.26
CA ALA A 137 -14.19 4.78 0.39
C ALA A 137 -12.95 4.54 1.26
N ILE A 138 -13.16 3.95 2.44
CA ILE A 138 -12.11 3.62 3.42
C ILE A 138 -12.20 2.15 3.85
N GLN A 139 -11.26 1.73 4.70
CA GLN A 139 -11.15 0.34 5.21
C GLN A 139 -11.07 -0.73 4.11
N GLY A 140 -10.34 -0.46 3.03
CA GLY A 140 -10.19 -1.40 1.92
C GLY A 140 -11.48 -1.57 1.10
N TRP A 141 -12.14 -0.44 0.79
CA TRP A 141 -13.39 -0.37 0.02
C TRP A 141 -14.66 -0.87 0.74
N VAL A 142 -14.58 -1.13 2.05
CA VAL A 142 -15.71 -1.70 2.83
C VAL A 142 -16.66 -0.62 3.34
N GLU A 143 -16.15 0.58 3.65
CA GLU A 143 -16.93 1.65 4.27
C GLU A 143 -16.90 2.91 3.37
N GLU A 144 -18.07 3.43 3.03
CA GLU A 144 -18.21 4.71 2.31
C GLU A 144 -18.29 5.87 3.31
N THR A 145 -17.71 7.01 2.98
CA THR A 145 -17.79 8.23 3.80
C THR A 145 -18.63 9.30 3.11
N ASP A 146 -19.13 10.27 3.88
CA ASP A 146 -19.90 11.40 3.34
C ASP A 146 -19.03 12.42 2.58
N LYS A 147 -17.71 12.21 2.51
CA LYS A 147 -16.79 13.09 1.79
C LYS A 147 -16.83 12.77 0.29
N GLN A 148 -16.99 13.82 -0.52
CA GLN A 148 -16.92 13.72 -1.97
C GLN A 148 -15.46 13.79 -2.45
N LEU A 149 -15.17 13.10 -3.56
CA LEU A 149 -13.88 13.18 -4.27
C LEU A 149 -13.79 14.48 -5.08
#